data_AF-A0A836TNK2-F1
#
_entry.id   AF-A0A836TNK2-F1
#
_cell.length_a   1.000
_cell.length_b   1.000
_cell.length_c   1.000
_cell.angle_alpha   90.00
_cell.angle_beta   90.00
_cell.angle_gamma   90.00
#
_symmetry.space_group_name_H-M   'P 1'
#
loop_
_entity.id
_entity.type
_entity.pdbx_description
1 polymer ?
#
loop_
_entity_poly.entity_id
_entity_poly.type
_entity_poly.pdbx_seq_one_letter_code
_entity_poly.pdbx_strand_id
1 'polypeptide(L)'
;MRRMNEAGILGQFIPEFGRIVAQMQHDMYHVYTVDEHSIQAIRILSNIESGSLADDHPLSAQIIHEVLSRRVLYLAVFIHDIAKGRGGDHAVLGAEVALTLGARLGFSEGEVETVSWLVRYHLAMSHFAFKRDIGDPKTVADFAELVQSPERLRLLLVLTVADIRAVGPAVWNGWKGQLLRELYDITAEHLLGGYVPGARKERIGGVQASLRQELSDWSDQDFDSYKARHFANYWLSTDQETRVRHARLVRHASVDDAPLSLNTRVDIFNAVTEVTLFATIRGCLPALPAPWAWSERRLLKLRFSPPQTVWRWTVSGFKMLNTKRLIVRKNLPD
;
A
#
# COMPACT_ATOMS: atom_id res chain seq x y z
N MET A 1 -17.32 -21.59 -12.63
CA MET A 1 -16.37 -22.11 -11.62
C MET A 1 -17.06 -22.69 -10.39
N ARG A 2 -17.83 -21.91 -9.60
CA ARG A 2 -18.53 -22.41 -8.40
C ARG A 2 -19.30 -23.73 -8.62
N ARG A 3 -20.18 -23.78 -9.62
CA ARG A 3 -20.91 -25.01 -9.99
C ARG A 3 -20.00 -26.21 -10.33
N MET A 4 -18.83 -25.96 -10.94
CA MET A 4 -17.86 -27.03 -11.23
C MET A 4 -17.15 -27.52 -9.96
N ASN A 5 -16.94 -26.62 -8.99
CA ASN A 5 -16.36 -26.98 -7.69
C ASN A 5 -17.35 -27.81 -6.87
N GLU A 6 -18.59 -27.34 -6.76
CA GLU A 6 -19.68 -28.03 -6.05
C GLU A 6 -19.97 -29.43 -6.64
N ALA A 7 -19.85 -29.57 -7.96
CA ALA A 7 -20.00 -30.85 -8.64
C ALA A 7 -18.73 -31.73 -8.63
N GLY A 8 -17.63 -31.28 -8.01
CA GLY A 8 -16.34 -31.99 -7.97
C GLY A 8 -15.54 -32.01 -9.29
N ILE A 9 -16.13 -31.52 -10.38
CA ILE A 9 -15.52 -31.48 -11.72
C ILE A 9 -14.22 -30.67 -11.73
N LEU A 10 -14.18 -29.54 -11.01
CA LEU A 10 -13.00 -28.68 -10.98
C LEU A 10 -11.78 -29.37 -10.33
N GLY A 11 -12.01 -30.08 -9.23
CA GLY A 11 -10.96 -30.86 -8.56
C GLY A 11 -10.50 -32.08 -9.34
N GLN A 12 -11.37 -32.68 -10.16
CA GLN A 12 -10.96 -33.75 -11.08
C GLN A 12 -10.14 -33.21 -12.26
N PHE A 13 -10.51 -32.04 -12.80
CA PHE A 13 -9.79 -31.40 -13.91
C PHE A 13 -8.43 -30.84 -13.49
N ILE A 14 -8.34 -30.28 -12.27
CA ILE A 14 -7.10 -29.77 -11.68
C ILE A 14 -6.92 -30.48 -10.33
N PRO A 15 -6.26 -31.65 -10.31
CA PRO A 15 -6.08 -32.46 -9.10
C PRO A 15 -5.41 -31.70 -7.94
N GLU A 16 -4.54 -30.74 -8.26
CA GLU A 16 -3.90 -29.89 -7.26
C GLU A 16 -4.90 -28.97 -6.54
N PHE A 17 -5.94 -28.53 -7.25
CA PHE A 17 -7.07 -27.79 -6.69
C PHE A 17 -7.99 -28.70 -5.88
N GLY A 18 -8.21 -29.93 -6.34
CA GLY A 18 -8.99 -30.93 -5.60
C GLY A 18 -8.48 -31.18 -4.18
N ARG A 19 -7.18 -30.98 -3.92
CA ARG A 19 -6.56 -31.15 -2.59
C ARG A 19 -6.90 -30.05 -1.59
N ILE A 20 -7.29 -28.87 -2.06
CA ILE A 20 -7.61 -27.71 -1.21
C ILE A 20 -9.12 -27.49 -1.03
N VAL A 21 -9.95 -28.34 -1.65
CA VAL A 21 -11.41 -28.26 -1.53
C VAL A 21 -11.83 -28.51 -0.09
N ALA A 22 -12.71 -27.64 0.43
CA ALA A 22 -13.21 -27.67 1.81
C ALA A 22 -12.12 -27.54 2.89
N GLN A 23 -10.91 -27.12 2.52
CA GLN A 23 -9.83 -26.91 3.47
C GLN A 23 -9.98 -25.56 4.15
N MET A 24 -10.15 -25.55 5.47
CA MET A 24 -10.20 -24.30 6.23
C MET A 24 -8.83 -23.60 6.25
N GLN A 25 -8.86 -22.27 6.11
CA GLN A 25 -7.67 -21.46 6.27
C GLN A 25 -7.41 -21.22 7.76
N HIS A 26 -6.22 -21.54 8.26
CA HIS A 26 -5.86 -21.37 9.68
C HIS A 26 -5.51 -19.93 10.08
N ASP A 27 -5.75 -18.95 9.21
CA ASP A 27 -5.50 -17.53 9.50
C ASP A 27 -6.78 -16.80 9.94
N MET A 28 -6.68 -16.02 11.02
CA MET A 28 -7.78 -15.41 11.82
C MET A 28 -8.86 -14.60 11.07
N TYR A 29 -8.70 -14.34 9.77
CA TYR A 29 -9.57 -13.43 9.00
C TYR A 29 -10.27 -14.09 7.81
N HIS A 30 -9.96 -15.35 7.49
CA HIS A 30 -10.57 -16.03 6.34
C HIS A 30 -11.93 -16.60 6.73
N VAL A 31 -12.97 -16.08 6.09
CA VAL A 31 -14.35 -16.60 6.23
C VAL A 31 -14.59 -17.79 5.30
N TYR A 32 -13.74 -17.97 4.28
CA TYR A 32 -13.85 -18.98 3.24
C TYR A 32 -12.80 -20.08 3.38
N THR A 33 -13.14 -21.28 2.93
CA THR A 33 -12.17 -22.35 2.66
C THR A 33 -11.21 -21.93 1.54
N VAL A 34 -10.06 -22.58 1.41
CA VAL A 34 -9.03 -22.20 0.42
C VAL A 34 -9.58 -22.18 -1.00
N ASP A 35 -10.35 -23.19 -1.38
CA ASP A 35 -10.99 -23.30 -2.70
C ASP A 35 -12.01 -22.18 -2.97
N GLU A 36 -12.88 -21.90 -1.98
CA GLU A 36 -13.88 -20.86 -2.08
C GLU A 36 -13.24 -19.47 -2.14
N HIS A 37 -12.16 -19.24 -1.38
CA HIS A 37 -11.34 -18.04 -1.46
C HIS A 37 -10.75 -17.84 -2.86
N SER A 38 -10.13 -18.86 -3.45
CA SER A 38 -9.60 -18.78 -4.83
C SER A 38 -10.70 -18.46 -5.85
N ILE A 39 -11.89 -19.07 -5.74
CA ILE A 39 -13.02 -18.79 -6.64
C ILE A 39 -13.53 -17.35 -6.43
N GLN A 40 -13.58 -16.90 -5.19
CA GLN A 40 -13.97 -15.55 -4.82
C GLN A 40 -12.95 -14.51 -5.32
N ALA A 41 -11.65 -14.79 -5.26
CA ALA A 41 -10.60 -13.95 -5.83
C ALA A 41 -10.72 -13.79 -7.34
N ILE A 42 -11.05 -14.87 -8.06
CA ILE A 42 -11.36 -14.80 -9.50
C ILE A 42 -12.59 -13.94 -9.78
N ARG A 43 -13.63 -14.01 -8.94
CA ARG A 43 -14.80 -13.13 -9.07
C ARG A 43 -14.41 -11.66 -8.88
N ILE A 44 -13.60 -11.35 -7.87
CA ILE A 44 -13.12 -9.98 -7.66
C ILE A 44 -12.28 -9.51 -8.85
N LEU A 45 -11.36 -10.33 -9.34
CA LEU A 45 -10.54 -9.99 -10.51
C LEU A 45 -11.41 -9.66 -11.73
N SER A 46 -12.44 -10.47 -12.00
CA SER A 46 -13.39 -10.22 -13.10
C SER A 46 -14.21 -8.94 -12.89
N ASN A 47 -14.54 -8.59 -11.65
CA ASN A 47 -15.23 -7.33 -11.34
C ASN A 47 -14.31 -6.11 -11.47
N ILE A 48 -13.02 -6.24 -11.16
CA ILE A 48 -12.01 -5.20 -11.43
C ILE A 48 -11.88 -5.01 -12.94
N GLU A 49 -11.75 -6.10 -13.70
CA GLU A 49 -11.60 -6.06 -15.17
C GLU A 49 -12.80 -5.44 -15.89
N SER A 50 -14.01 -5.70 -15.41
CA SER A 50 -15.24 -5.13 -15.99
C SER A 50 -15.50 -3.67 -15.59
N GLY A 51 -14.67 -3.10 -14.71
CA GLY A 51 -14.88 -1.77 -14.14
C GLY A 51 -15.97 -1.71 -13.06
N SER A 52 -16.59 -2.84 -12.69
CA SER A 52 -17.63 -2.89 -11.64
C SER A 52 -17.12 -2.48 -10.26
N LEU A 53 -15.80 -2.49 -10.04
CA LEU A 53 -15.15 -2.02 -8.82
C LEU A 53 -14.23 -0.81 -9.06
N ALA A 54 -14.44 -0.03 -10.12
CA ALA A 54 -13.61 1.13 -10.44
C ALA A 54 -13.65 2.20 -9.34
N ASP A 55 -14.80 2.42 -8.70
CA ASP A 55 -14.93 3.38 -7.61
C ASP A 55 -14.11 2.97 -6.37
N ASP A 56 -14.09 1.67 -6.04
CA ASP A 56 -13.35 1.11 -4.89
C ASP A 56 -11.84 0.95 -5.18
N HIS A 57 -11.50 0.61 -6.42
CA HIS A 57 -10.16 0.20 -6.86
C HIS A 57 -9.73 0.87 -8.18
N PRO A 58 -9.71 2.21 -8.27
CA PRO A 58 -9.52 2.93 -9.54
C PRO A 58 -8.19 2.59 -10.22
N LEU A 59 -7.11 2.49 -9.45
CA LEU A 59 -5.79 2.15 -9.98
C LEU A 59 -5.76 0.74 -10.59
N SER A 60 -6.34 -0.26 -9.91
CA SER A 60 -6.38 -1.64 -10.41
C SER A 60 -7.29 -1.80 -11.63
N ALA A 61 -8.42 -1.10 -11.65
CA ALA A 61 -9.35 -1.10 -12.78
C ALA A 61 -8.73 -0.46 -14.03
N GLN A 62 -7.81 0.51 -13.87
CA GLN A 62 -7.04 1.06 -14.98
C GLN A 62 -5.94 0.08 -15.43
N ILE A 63 -5.08 -0.36 -14.50
CA ILE A 63 -3.87 -1.12 -14.79
C ILE A 63 -4.14 -2.51 -15.38
N ILE A 64 -5.27 -3.12 -15.05
CA ILE A 64 -5.61 -4.46 -15.57
C ILE A 64 -5.77 -4.46 -17.10
N HIS A 65 -5.95 -3.30 -17.74
CA HIS A 65 -5.98 -3.19 -19.20
C HIS A 65 -4.58 -2.94 -19.81
N GLU A 66 -3.57 -2.71 -18.98
CA GLU A 66 -2.17 -2.53 -19.38
C GLU A 66 -1.31 -3.79 -19.21
N VAL A 67 -1.82 -4.83 -18.52
CA VAL A 67 -1.09 -6.10 -18.37
C VAL A 67 -0.98 -6.84 -19.69
N LEU A 68 0.20 -7.38 -19.96
CA LEU A 68 0.54 -8.01 -21.25
C LEU A 68 -0.15 -9.36 -21.43
N SER A 69 -0.28 -10.14 -20.35
CA SER A 69 -0.93 -11.46 -20.40
C SER A 69 -2.02 -11.59 -19.35
N ARG A 70 -3.26 -11.32 -19.78
CA ARG A 70 -4.47 -11.56 -18.99
C ARG A 70 -4.53 -12.99 -18.45
N ARG A 71 -4.19 -14.00 -19.26
CA ARG A 71 -4.29 -15.40 -18.84
C ARG A 71 -3.30 -15.76 -17.73
N VAL A 72 -2.11 -15.15 -17.71
CA VAL A 72 -1.13 -15.30 -16.62
C VAL A 72 -1.71 -14.79 -15.30
N LEU A 73 -2.29 -13.59 -15.31
CA LEU A 73 -2.90 -13.01 -14.12
C LEU A 73 -4.04 -13.87 -13.56
N TYR A 74 -4.94 -14.33 -14.43
CA TYR A 74 -6.06 -15.19 -14.02
C TYR A 74 -5.59 -16.54 -13.46
N LEU A 75 -4.59 -17.18 -14.08
CA LEU A 75 -4.06 -18.43 -13.55
C LEU A 75 -3.37 -18.22 -12.20
N ALA A 76 -2.54 -17.17 -12.08
CA ALA A 76 -1.86 -16.86 -10.82
C ALA A 76 -2.86 -16.56 -9.68
N VAL A 77 -3.90 -15.77 -9.93
CA VAL A 77 -4.97 -15.51 -8.93
C VAL A 77 -5.70 -16.79 -8.57
N PHE A 78 -5.95 -17.70 -9.52
CA PHE A 78 -6.64 -18.95 -9.24
C PHE A 78 -5.83 -19.87 -8.30
N ILE A 79 -4.51 -19.90 -8.47
CA ILE A 79 -3.63 -20.87 -7.79
C ILE A 79 -2.69 -20.27 -6.73
N HIS A 80 -2.81 -18.99 -6.38
CA HIS A 80 -1.90 -18.32 -5.44
C HIS A 80 -1.74 -19.07 -4.10
N ASP A 81 -2.81 -19.72 -3.65
CA ASP A 81 -2.87 -20.47 -2.39
C ASP A 81 -2.94 -22.01 -2.57
N ILE A 82 -2.67 -22.53 -3.77
CA ILE A 82 -2.91 -23.94 -4.16
C ILE A 82 -2.15 -24.98 -3.32
N ALA A 83 -1.13 -24.56 -2.57
CA ALA A 83 -0.30 -25.42 -1.74
C ALA A 83 -0.52 -25.22 -0.23
N LYS A 84 -1.57 -24.49 0.19
CA LYS A 84 -1.91 -24.38 1.62
C LYS A 84 -2.14 -25.77 2.24
N GLY A 85 -1.60 -25.96 3.45
CA GLY A 85 -1.66 -27.22 4.21
C GLY A 85 -0.78 -28.38 3.71
N ARG A 86 0.14 -28.14 2.76
CA ARG A 86 1.12 -29.16 2.34
C ARG A 86 2.33 -29.30 3.26
N GLY A 87 2.41 -28.49 4.33
CA GLY A 87 3.56 -28.40 5.23
C GLY A 87 4.72 -27.63 4.61
N GLY A 88 5.21 -26.59 5.28
CA GLY A 88 6.22 -25.67 4.73
C GLY A 88 5.61 -24.37 4.18
N ASP A 89 6.41 -23.62 3.42
CA ASP A 89 5.98 -22.35 2.82
C ASP A 89 5.10 -22.60 1.59
N HIS A 90 3.80 -22.31 1.72
CA HIS A 90 2.81 -22.52 0.68
C HIS A 90 3.08 -21.70 -0.59
N ALA A 91 3.70 -20.53 -0.49
CA ALA A 91 4.01 -19.72 -1.67
C ALA A 91 5.13 -20.38 -2.48
N VAL A 92 6.15 -20.93 -1.81
CA VAL A 92 7.23 -21.68 -2.45
C VAL A 92 6.71 -22.96 -3.11
N LEU A 93 5.94 -23.76 -2.37
CA LEU A 93 5.35 -25.00 -2.90
C LEU A 93 4.32 -24.72 -4.00
N GLY A 94 3.56 -23.63 -3.89
CA GLY A 94 2.61 -23.18 -4.91
C GLY A 94 3.31 -22.78 -6.20
N ALA A 95 4.48 -22.16 -6.10
CA ALA A 95 5.29 -21.80 -7.25
C ALA A 95 5.78 -23.05 -8.02
N GLU A 96 6.13 -24.12 -7.32
CA GLU A 96 6.48 -25.41 -7.96
C GLU A 96 5.27 -26.03 -8.66
N VAL A 97 4.09 -25.99 -8.02
CA VAL A 97 2.84 -26.43 -8.65
C VAL A 97 2.53 -25.63 -9.92
N ALA A 98 2.75 -24.32 -9.90
CA ALA A 98 2.53 -23.45 -11.05
C ALA A 98 3.37 -23.85 -12.27
N LEU A 99 4.62 -24.31 -12.06
CA LEU A 99 5.50 -24.76 -13.14
C LEU A 99 4.90 -25.96 -13.89
N THR A 100 4.46 -26.98 -13.16
CA THR A 100 3.88 -28.19 -13.76
C THR A 100 2.47 -27.93 -14.32
N LEU A 101 1.63 -27.20 -13.59
CA LEU A 101 0.25 -26.94 -13.96
C LEU A 101 0.16 -26.02 -15.19
N GLY A 102 0.94 -24.94 -15.22
CA GLY A 102 0.94 -24.01 -16.34
C GLY A 102 1.36 -24.68 -17.65
N ALA A 103 2.40 -25.52 -17.61
CA ALA A 103 2.81 -26.33 -18.76
C ALA A 103 1.70 -27.30 -19.21
N ARG A 104 1.04 -27.99 -18.26
CA ARG A 104 -0.10 -28.89 -18.56
C ARG A 104 -1.28 -28.15 -19.21
N LEU A 105 -1.48 -26.88 -18.87
CA LEU A 105 -2.55 -26.03 -19.42
C LEU A 105 -2.15 -25.32 -20.72
N GLY A 106 -0.95 -25.56 -21.27
CA GLY A 106 -0.50 -25.02 -22.55
C GLY A 106 0.02 -23.58 -22.51
N PHE A 107 0.47 -23.11 -21.34
CA PHE A 107 1.16 -21.82 -21.22
C PHE A 107 2.59 -21.92 -21.77
N SER A 108 3.12 -20.83 -22.32
CA SER A 108 4.51 -20.78 -22.76
C SER A 108 5.47 -20.76 -21.55
N GLU A 109 6.74 -21.11 -21.76
CA GLU A 109 7.75 -21.14 -20.67
C GLU A 109 7.84 -19.82 -19.91
N GLY A 110 7.86 -18.68 -20.62
CA GLY A 110 7.92 -17.35 -19.99
C GLY A 110 6.66 -17.01 -19.19
N GLU A 111 5.49 -17.49 -19.62
CA GLU A 111 4.26 -17.30 -18.86
C GLU A 111 4.20 -18.20 -17.64
N VAL A 112 4.66 -19.44 -17.76
CA VAL A 112 4.77 -20.39 -16.65
C VAL A 112 5.72 -19.83 -15.57
N GLU A 113 6.85 -19.27 -15.98
CA GLU A 113 7.79 -18.56 -15.08
C GLU A 113 7.10 -17.39 -14.38
N THR A 114 6.35 -16.57 -15.13
CA THR A 114 5.66 -15.41 -14.56
C THR A 114 4.56 -15.82 -13.57
N VAL A 115 3.78 -16.86 -13.88
CA VAL A 115 2.77 -17.42 -12.96
C VAL A 115 3.44 -17.95 -11.70
N SER A 116 4.52 -18.72 -11.86
CA SER A 116 5.29 -19.26 -10.73
C SER A 116 5.85 -18.15 -9.83
N TRP A 117 6.40 -17.09 -10.42
CA TRP A 117 6.87 -15.91 -9.70
C TRP A 117 5.74 -15.20 -8.96
N LEU A 118 4.58 -14.99 -9.61
CA LEU A 118 3.42 -14.35 -8.96
C LEU A 118 2.93 -15.16 -7.77
N VAL A 119 2.82 -16.48 -7.90
CA VAL A 119 2.41 -17.37 -6.80
C VAL A 119 3.45 -17.34 -5.67
N ARG A 120 4.74 -17.36 -6.00
CA ARG A 120 5.83 -17.29 -5.02
C ARG A 120 5.79 -16.00 -4.19
N TYR A 121 5.45 -14.88 -4.82
CA TYR A 121 5.55 -13.55 -4.22
C TYR A 121 4.22 -12.86 -3.98
N HIS A 122 3.10 -13.58 -4.02
CA HIS A 122 1.76 -12.97 -3.89
C HIS A 122 1.55 -12.18 -2.59
N LEU A 123 2.23 -12.55 -1.50
CA LEU A 123 2.20 -11.82 -0.22
C LEU A 123 3.20 -10.65 -0.15
N ALA A 124 4.11 -10.51 -1.11
CA ALA A 124 5.21 -9.54 -1.02
C ALA A 124 4.68 -8.11 -0.97
N MET A 125 3.75 -7.74 -1.86
CA MET A 125 3.27 -6.35 -1.92
C MET A 125 2.55 -5.94 -0.64
N SER A 126 1.67 -6.78 -0.10
CA SER A 126 0.97 -6.51 1.16
C SER A 126 1.96 -6.45 2.34
N HIS A 127 3.00 -7.29 2.36
CA HIS A 127 4.06 -7.22 3.35
C HIS A 127 4.85 -5.90 3.28
N PHE A 128 5.28 -5.48 2.10
CA PHE A 128 5.99 -4.21 1.95
C PHE A 128 5.11 -3.01 2.29
N ALA A 129 3.87 -2.99 1.79
CA ALA A 129 2.96 -1.87 2.01
C ALA A 129 2.53 -1.72 3.49
N PHE A 130 2.19 -2.83 4.14
CA PHE A 130 1.56 -2.79 5.47
C PHE A 130 2.56 -2.93 6.62
N LYS A 131 3.65 -3.68 6.44
CA LYS A 131 4.61 -3.99 7.51
C LYS A 131 5.89 -3.14 7.46
N ARG A 132 6.23 -2.48 6.34
CA ARG A 132 7.46 -1.69 6.19
C ARG A 132 7.20 -0.17 6.08
N ASP A 133 8.29 0.59 5.95
CA ASP A 133 8.29 2.04 5.75
C ASP A 133 8.39 2.38 4.26
N ILE A 134 7.26 2.66 3.59
CA ILE A 134 7.26 3.06 2.16
C ILE A 134 8.04 4.38 1.92
N GLY A 135 8.19 5.22 2.94
CA GLY A 135 8.95 6.46 2.86
C GLY A 135 10.47 6.27 2.98
N ASP A 136 10.92 5.07 3.35
CA ASP A 136 12.33 4.69 3.33
C ASP A 136 12.74 4.29 1.91
N PRO A 137 13.67 5.02 1.26
CA PRO A 137 14.15 4.69 -0.08
C PRO A 137 14.68 3.26 -0.20
N LYS A 138 15.21 2.68 0.88
CA LYS A 138 15.67 1.29 0.87
C LYS A 138 14.51 0.31 0.73
N THR A 139 13.38 0.56 1.39
CA THR A 139 12.20 -0.31 1.25
C THR A 139 11.68 -0.30 -0.18
N VAL A 140 11.69 0.85 -0.84
CA VAL A 140 11.31 0.97 -2.27
C VAL A 140 12.31 0.26 -3.16
N ALA A 141 13.61 0.45 -2.92
CA ALA A 141 14.68 -0.20 -3.70
C ALA A 141 14.62 -1.73 -3.57
N ASP A 142 14.49 -2.25 -2.34
CA ASP A 142 14.34 -3.69 -2.07
C ASP A 142 13.10 -4.26 -2.80
N PHE A 143 11.98 -3.51 -2.82
CA PHE A 143 10.77 -3.95 -3.52
C PHE A 143 10.93 -3.89 -5.04
N ALA A 144 11.56 -2.83 -5.56
CA ALA A 144 11.86 -2.68 -6.98
C ALA A 144 12.80 -3.79 -7.49
N GLU A 145 13.81 -4.15 -6.71
CA GLU A 145 14.72 -5.26 -6.99
C GLU A 145 13.98 -6.61 -7.01
N LEU A 146 12.96 -6.78 -6.15
CA LEU A 146 12.12 -7.97 -6.14
C LEU A 146 11.20 -8.04 -7.38
N VAL A 147 10.51 -6.95 -7.73
CA VAL A 147 9.56 -6.96 -8.86
C VAL A 147 10.24 -6.89 -10.23
N GLN A 148 11.40 -6.24 -10.34
CA GLN A 148 12.29 -6.17 -11.50
C GLN A 148 11.73 -5.50 -12.77
N SER A 149 10.41 -5.47 -12.98
CA SER A 149 9.80 -4.91 -14.19
C SER A 149 8.45 -4.23 -13.91
N PRO A 150 8.06 -3.22 -14.71
CA PRO A 150 6.74 -2.62 -14.62
C PRO A 150 5.61 -3.64 -14.79
N GLU A 151 5.80 -4.65 -15.64
CA GLU A 151 4.79 -5.69 -15.86
C GLU A 151 4.54 -6.53 -14.61
N ARG A 152 5.60 -7.01 -13.95
CA ARG A 152 5.47 -7.75 -12.68
C ARG A 152 4.83 -6.89 -11.59
N LEU A 153 5.15 -5.59 -11.55
CA LEU A 153 4.54 -4.65 -10.62
C LEU A 153 3.02 -4.52 -10.84
N ARG A 154 2.58 -4.37 -12.11
CA ARG A 154 1.15 -4.33 -12.47
C ARG A 154 0.43 -5.62 -12.07
N LEU A 155 0.97 -6.77 -12.48
CA LEU A 155 0.40 -8.08 -12.19
C LEU A 155 0.26 -8.32 -10.68
N LEU A 156 1.32 -8.02 -9.92
CA LEU A 156 1.33 -8.23 -8.47
C LEU A 156 0.35 -7.30 -7.75
N LEU A 157 0.21 -6.04 -8.17
CA LEU A 157 -0.78 -5.14 -7.61
C LEU A 157 -2.19 -5.67 -7.78
N VAL A 158 -2.58 -6.05 -9.01
CA VAL A 158 -3.94 -6.51 -9.28
C VAL A 158 -4.24 -7.82 -8.54
N LEU A 159 -3.28 -8.76 -8.51
CA LEU A 159 -3.39 -9.99 -7.72
C LEU A 159 -3.61 -9.67 -6.25
N THR A 160 -2.78 -8.80 -5.66
CA THR A 160 -2.84 -8.43 -4.24
C THR A 160 -4.19 -7.81 -3.87
N VAL A 161 -4.73 -6.93 -4.71
CA VAL A 161 -6.04 -6.31 -4.47
C VAL A 161 -7.16 -7.36 -4.55
N ALA A 162 -7.12 -8.24 -5.55
CA ALA A 162 -8.10 -9.31 -5.70
C ALA A 162 -8.10 -10.27 -4.50
N ASP A 163 -6.91 -10.67 -4.04
CA ASP A 163 -6.71 -11.55 -2.90
C ASP A 163 -7.25 -10.94 -1.60
N ILE A 164 -6.79 -9.74 -1.22
CA ILE A 164 -7.22 -9.08 0.02
C ILE A 164 -8.73 -8.85 0.05
N ARG A 165 -9.33 -8.49 -1.09
CA ARG A 165 -10.77 -8.24 -1.18
C ARG A 165 -11.58 -9.54 -1.16
N ALA A 166 -10.98 -10.67 -1.56
CA ALA A 166 -11.60 -11.99 -1.51
C ALA A 166 -11.70 -12.56 -0.10
N VAL A 167 -10.79 -12.19 0.80
CA VAL A 167 -10.80 -12.65 2.21
C VAL A 167 -12.13 -12.32 2.90
N GLY A 168 -12.68 -11.12 2.67
CA GLY A 168 -13.97 -10.72 3.19
C GLY A 168 -14.23 -9.21 3.14
N PRO A 169 -15.51 -8.79 3.30
CA PRO A 169 -15.92 -7.39 3.14
C PRO A 169 -15.27 -6.43 4.16
N ALA A 170 -14.96 -6.91 5.36
CA ALA A 170 -14.36 -6.12 6.44
C ALA A 170 -12.83 -6.03 6.38
N VAL A 171 -12.18 -6.80 5.51
CA VAL A 171 -10.70 -6.85 5.45
C VAL A 171 -10.13 -5.71 4.64
N TRP A 172 -10.76 -5.38 3.51
CA TRP A 172 -10.36 -4.23 2.71
C TRP A 172 -10.86 -2.92 3.32
N ASN A 173 -10.00 -1.91 3.36
CA ASN A 173 -10.38 -0.54 3.68
C ASN A 173 -9.57 0.45 2.83
N GLY A 174 -10.05 1.69 2.76
CA GLY A 174 -9.42 2.75 1.96
C GLY A 174 -7.94 2.97 2.30
N TRP A 175 -7.56 2.77 3.57
CA TRP A 175 -6.19 2.96 4.03
C TRP A 175 -5.23 1.92 3.46
N LYS A 176 -5.63 0.63 3.44
CA LYS A 176 -4.86 -0.41 2.75
C LYS A 176 -4.75 -0.10 1.26
N GLY A 177 -5.83 0.37 0.65
CA GLY A 177 -5.82 0.85 -0.74
C GLY A 177 -4.80 1.96 -0.95
N GLN A 178 -4.74 2.94 -0.05
CA GLN A 178 -3.77 4.05 -0.13
C GLN A 178 -2.33 3.56 -0.10
N LEU A 179 -2.00 2.66 0.83
CA LEU A 179 -0.63 2.13 0.96
C LEU A 179 -0.20 1.32 -0.25
N LEU A 180 -1.11 0.55 -0.86
CA LEU A 180 -0.82 -0.19 -2.09
C LEU A 180 -0.59 0.74 -3.28
N ARG A 181 -1.41 1.79 -3.42
CA ARG A 181 -1.21 2.83 -4.46
C ARG A 181 0.11 3.57 -4.29
N GLU A 182 0.42 4.02 -3.07
CA GLU A 182 1.67 4.75 -2.77
C GLU A 182 2.91 3.89 -3.07
N LEU A 183 2.90 2.61 -2.68
CA LEU A 183 3.99 1.70 -3.01
C LEU A 183 4.12 1.49 -4.52
N TYR A 184 3.00 1.29 -5.22
CA TYR A 184 2.99 1.11 -6.67
C TYR A 184 3.60 2.32 -7.37
N ASP A 185 3.12 3.53 -7.09
CA ASP A 185 3.53 4.75 -7.79
C ASP A 185 5.04 5.00 -7.61
N ILE A 186 5.53 4.93 -6.37
CA ILE A 186 6.94 5.19 -6.06
C ILE A 186 7.85 4.10 -6.65
N THR A 187 7.42 2.84 -6.68
CA THR A 187 8.20 1.76 -7.31
C THR A 187 8.16 1.83 -8.83
N ALA A 188 7.03 2.19 -9.44
CA ALA A 188 6.93 2.40 -10.89
C ALA A 188 7.91 3.49 -11.35
N GLU A 189 7.98 4.60 -10.62
CA GLU A 189 8.96 5.66 -10.86
C GLU A 189 10.40 5.18 -10.72
N HIS A 190 10.68 4.34 -9.71
CA HIS A 190 12.02 3.78 -9.51
C HIS A 190 12.44 2.90 -10.70
N LEU A 191 11.54 2.04 -11.19
CA LEU A 191 11.79 1.13 -12.32
C LEU A 191 11.99 1.86 -13.66
N LEU A 192 11.33 3.00 -13.85
CA LEU A 192 11.48 3.84 -15.05
C LEU A 192 12.77 4.69 -15.05
N GLY A 193 13.66 4.47 -14.08
CA GLY A 193 14.91 5.22 -13.94
C GLY A 193 14.75 6.58 -13.25
N GLY A 194 13.60 6.85 -12.63
CA GLY A 194 13.29 8.11 -11.94
C GLY A 194 14.13 8.37 -10.68
N TYR A 195 14.94 7.40 -10.23
CA TYR A 195 15.95 7.59 -9.19
C TYR A 195 17.28 8.12 -9.77
N VAL A 196 17.23 9.13 -10.63
CA VAL A 196 18.42 9.93 -10.95
C VAL A 196 18.63 10.93 -9.81
N PRO A 197 19.82 10.99 -9.17
CA PRO A 197 20.11 11.93 -8.08
C PRO A 197 19.81 13.42 -8.39
N GLY A 198 19.70 13.81 -9.68
CA GLY A 198 19.27 15.13 -10.13
C GLY A 198 17.75 15.31 -10.30
N ALA A 199 17.03 14.30 -10.81
CA ALA A 199 15.58 14.37 -11.07
C ALA A 199 14.78 14.58 -9.77
N ARG A 200 15.26 14.03 -8.66
CA ARG A 200 14.66 14.25 -7.33
C ARG A 200 14.67 15.73 -6.94
N LYS A 201 15.78 16.43 -7.17
CA LYS A 201 15.93 17.85 -6.83
C LYS A 201 15.04 18.72 -7.72
N GLU A 202 14.99 18.41 -9.01
CA GLU A 202 14.13 19.08 -9.98
C GLU A 202 12.64 18.92 -9.65
N ARG A 203 12.22 17.70 -9.31
CA ARG A 203 10.83 17.41 -8.92
C ARG A 203 10.42 18.12 -7.63
N ILE A 204 11.31 18.15 -6.63
CA ILE A 204 11.09 18.96 -5.42
C ILE A 204 10.96 20.44 -5.78
N GLY A 205 11.79 20.93 -6.70
CA GLY A 205 11.72 22.30 -7.23
C GLY A 205 10.36 22.60 -7.89
N GLY A 206 9.90 21.74 -8.80
CA GLY A 206 8.60 21.90 -9.47
C GLY A 206 7.41 21.85 -8.50
N VAL A 207 7.48 20.95 -7.52
CA VAL A 207 6.52 20.89 -6.41
C VAL A 207 6.51 22.19 -5.59
N GLN A 208 7.68 22.70 -5.21
CA GLN A 208 7.81 23.95 -4.45
C GLN A 208 7.27 25.14 -5.26
N ALA A 209 7.57 25.20 -6.55
CA ALA A 209 7.05 26.23 -7.45
C ALA A 209 5.53 26.18 -7.55
N SER A 210 4.93 24.98 -7.67
CA SER A 210 3.48 24.80 -7.70
C SER A 210 2.84 25.26 -6.38
N LEU A 211 3.44 24.94 -5.23
CA LEU A 211 2.97 25.45 -3.93
C LEU A 211 3.11 26.97 -3.82
N ARG A 212 4.18 27.56 -4.37
CA ARG A 212 4.37 29.01 -4.36
C ARG A 212 3.26 29.74 -5.14
N GLN A 213 2.77 29.15 -6.24
CA GLN A 213 1.67 29.71 -7.02
C GLN A 213 0.35 29.72 -6.24
N GLU A 214 0.02 28.62 -5.54
CA GLU A 214 -1.17 28.52 -4.68
C GLU A 214 -1.12 29.43 -3.44
N LEU A 215 0.09 29.77 -2.99
CA LEU A 215 0.36 30.66 -1.87
C LEU A 215 0.85 32.03 -2.37
N SER A 216 0.18 32.58 -3.40
CA SER A 216 0.56 33.87 -4.00
C SER A 216 0.48 35.04 -3.01
N ASP A 217 -0.33 34.91 -1.95
CA ASP A 217 -0.51 35.85 -0.84
C ASP A 217 0.62 35.80 0.22
N TRP A 218 1.61 34.93 0.05
CA TRP A 218 2.77 34.81 0.95
C TRP A 218 3.94 35.66 0.48
N SER A 219 4.66 36.24 1.45
CA SER A 219 5.96 36.85 1.20
C SER A 219 7.00 35.76 0.90
N ASP A 220 8.07 36.12 0.19
CA ASP A 220 9.16 35.17 -0.09
C ASP A 220 9.83 34.69 1.20
N GLN A 221 9.94 35.55 2.21
CA GLN A 221 10.48 35.20 3.53
C GLN A 221 9.64 34.16 4.26
N ASP A 222 8.31 34.30 4.24
CA ASP A 222 7.40 33.33 4.86
C ASP A 222 7.47 31.98 4.14
N PHE A 223 7.51 32.03 2.81
CA PHE A 223 7.58 30.83 1.99
C PHE A 223 8.90 30.09 2.18
N ASP A 224 10.03 30.79 2.20
CA ASP A 224 11.35 30.19 2.45
C ASP A 224 11.46 29.63 3.87
N SER A 225 10.88 30.32 4.85
CA SER A 225 10.81 29.84 6.23
C SER A 225 9.97 28.58 6.35
N TYR A 226 8.85 28.48 5.63
CA TYR A 226 8.06 27.26 5.53
C TYR A 226 8.82 26.15 4.80
N LYS A 227 9.47 26.48 3.69
CA LYS A 227 10.24 25.55 2.88
C LYS A 227 11.35 24.89 3.68
N ALA A 228 12.10 25.68 4.44
CA ALA A 228 13.22 25.24 5.27
C ALA A 228 12.80 24.25 6.39
N ARG A 229 11.52 24.22 6.77
CA ARG A 229 11.01 23.29 7.78
C ARG A 229 10.99 21.86 7.26
N HIS A 230 10.71 21.65 5.97
CA HIS A 230 10.36 20.34 5.44
C HIS A 230 11.49 19.62 4.70
N PHE A 231 11.54 18.29 4.84
CA PHE A 231 12.47 17.42 4.11
C PHE A 231 12.01 17.07 2.70
N ALA A 232 12.93 16.57 1.87
CA ALA A 232 12.65 16.02 0.55
C ALA A 232 11.45 15.07 0.50
N ASN A 233 11.31 14.16 1.49
CA ASN A 233 10.18 13.22 1.52
C ASN A 233 8.83 13.92 1.65
N TYR A 234 8.71 14.99 2.44
CA TYR A 234 7.46 15.74 2.56
C TYR A 234 6.99 16.28 1.21
N TRP A 235 7.92 16.88 0.45
CA TRP A 235 7.65 17.43 -0.87
C TRP A 235 7.26 16.37 -1.89
N LEU A 236 7.77 15.14 -1.74
CA LEU A 236 7.52 14.08 -2.72
C LEU A 236 6.29 13.24 -2.40
N SER A 237 5.94 13.06 -1.12
CA SER A 237 4.84 12.17 -0.72
C SER A 237 3.55 12.88 -0.31
N THR A 238 3.57 14.20 -0.15
CA THR A 238 2.38 14.97 0.25
C THR A 238 1.76 15.63 -0.97
N ASP A 239 0.46 15.41 -1.20
CA ASP A 239 -0.30 16.02 -2.28
C ASP A 239 -0.40 17.55 -2.14
N GLN A 240 -0.67 18.22 -3.26
CA GLN A 240 -0.69 19.69 -3.32
C GLN A 240 -1.72 20.31 -2.39
N GLU A 241 -2.94 19.77 -2.36
CA GLU A 241 -4.04 20.28 -1.53
C GLU A 241 -3.66 20.21 -0.04
N THR A 242 -3.11 19.08 0.40
CA THR A 242 -2.62 18.89 1.75
C THR A 242 -1.47 19.84 2.08
N ARG A 243 -0.53 20.07 1.14
CA ARG A 243 0.57 21.02 1.35
C ARG A 243 0.06 22.45 1.58
N VAL A 244 -0.94 22.89 0.80
CA VAL A 244 -1.58 24.20 0.98
C VAL A 244 -2.22 24.31 2.36
N ARG A 245 -2.99 23.29 2.79
CA ARG A 245 -3.60 23.29 4.13
C ARG A 245 -2.56 23.36 5.25
N HIS A 246 -1.49 22.57 5.14
CA HIS A 246 -0.40 22.59 6.10
C HIS A 246 0.27 23.95 6.19
N ALA A 247 0.56 24.57 5.04
CA ALA A 247 1.14 25.91 4.99
C ALA A 247 0.24 26.93 5.71
N ARG A 248 -1.05 26.95 5.38
CA ARG A 248 -2.02 27.85 6.03
C ARG A 248 -2.10 27.61 7.54
N LEU A 249 -2.15 26.35 7.99
CA LEU A 249 -2.15 26.03 9.42
C LEU A 249 -0.89 26.57 10.14
N VAL A 250 0.29 26.37 9.55
CA VAL A 250 1.56 26.88 10.11
C VAL A 250 1.56 28.40 10.17
N ARG A 251 1.05 29.09 9.12
CA ARG A 251 0.98 30.55 9.10
C ARG A 251 0.02 31.10 10.14
N HIS A 252 -1.21 30.59 10.21
CA HIS A 252 -2.17 30.98 11.24
C HIS A 252 -1.57 30.82 12.64
N ALA A 253 -0.98 29.65 12.93
CA ALA A 253 -0.39 29.41 14.23
C ALA A 253 0.81 30.32 14.55
N SER A 254 1.57 30.73 13.52
CA SER A 254 2.72 31.63 13.69
C SER A 254 2.29 33.08 13.88
N VAL A 255 1.22 33.52 13.19
CA VAL A 255 0.62 34.86 13.34
C VAL A 255 -0.05 35.01 14.70
N ASP A 256 -0.81 34.00 15.12
CA ASP A 256 -1.58 34.03 16.38
C ASP A 256 -0.73 33.70 17.62
N ASP A 257 0.57 33.46 17.43
CA ASP A 257 1.51 32.88 18.42
C ASP A 257 0.91 31.68 19.20
N ALA A 258 -0.01 30.93 18.59
CA ALA A 258 -0.76 29.89 19.27
C ALA A 258 0.17 28.72 19.68
N PRO A 259 0.14 28.27 20.95
CA PRO A 259 1.03 27.20 21.43
C PRO A 259 0.71 25.82 20.79
N LEU A 260 -0.53 25.65 20.32
CA LEU A 260 -1.03 24.49 19.60
C LEU A 260 -2.11 24.94 18.63
N SER A 261 -2.01 24.50 17.38
CA SER A 261 -3.05 24.60 16.36
C SER A 261 -3.34 23.22 15.80
N LEU A 262 -4.62 22.92 15.59
CA LEU A 262 -5.09 21.62 15.11
C LEU A 262 -6.03 21.80 13.93
N ASN A 263 -5.89 20.94 12.93
CA ASN A 263 -6.81 20.81 11.82
C ASN A 263 -7.20 19.34 11.66
N THR A 264 -8.49 19.08 11.48
CA THR A 264 -9.03 17.75 11.22
C THR A 264 -9.62 17.67 9.82
N ARG A 265 -9.42 16.54 9.14
CA ARG A 265 -10.05 16.22 7.85
C ARG A 265 -10.49 14.77 7.88
N VAL A 266 -11.68 14.48 7.38
CA VAL A 266 -12.11 13.10 7.12
C VAL A 266 -11.91 12.82 5.63
N ASP A 267 -11.05 11.87 5.32
CA ASP A 267 -10.89 11.30 3.98
C ASP A 267 -11.72 10.02 3.90
N ILE A 268 -12.91 10.16 3.31
CA ILE A 268 -13.89 9.07 3.22
C ILE A 268 -13.35 7.95 2.34
N PHE A 269 -12.72 8.29 1.21
CA PHE A 269 -12.21 7.31 0.25
C PHE A 269 -11.08 6.47 0.85
N ASN A 270 -10.13 7.11 1.53
CA ASN A 270 -9.07 6.40 2.22
C ASN A 270 -9.52 5.86 3.59
N ALA A 271 -10.77 6.06 4.01
CA ALA A 271 -11.31 5.66 5.31
C ALA A 271 -10.38 6.08 6.48
N VAL A 272 -9.88 7.32 6.40
CA VAL A 272 -8.92 7.89 7.35
C VAL A 272 -9.42 9.23 7.86
N THR A 273 -9.39 9.42 9.18
CA THR A 273 -9.40 10.76 9.77
C THR A 273 -7.96 11.25 9.87
N GLU A 274 -7.65 12.36 9.21
CA GLU A 274 -6.38 13.04 9.32
C GLU A 274 -6.48 14.12 10.40
N VAL A 275 -5.53 14.14 11.33
CA VAL A 275 -5.37 15.22 12.30
C VAL A 275 -3.99 15.80 12.13
N THR A 276 -3.92 17.07 11.74
CA THR A 276 -2.68 17.82 11.63
C THR A 276 -2.54 18.71 12.85
N LEU A 277 -1.45 18.55 13.58
CA LEU A 277 -1.09 19.32 14.76
C LEU A 277 0.11 20.20 14.43
N PHE A 278 0.07 21.46 14.82
CA PHE A 278 1.23 22.34 14.86
C PHE A 278 1.39 22.87 16.28
N ALA A 279 2.42 22.45 17.00
CA ALA A 279 2.59 22.82 18.41
C ALA A 279 4.05 22.94 18.83
N THR A 280 4.29 23.72 19.87
CA THR A 280 5.52 23.64 20.67
C THR A 280 5.48 22.35 21.47
N ILE A 281 6.27 21.34 21.08
CA ILE A 281 6.23 20.05 21.77
C ILE A 281 7.09 20.13 23.05
N ARG A 282 6.47 20.54 24.15
CA ARG A 282 7.00 20.33 25.51
C ARG A 282 6.24 19.17 26.14
N GLY A 283 6.87 18.00 26.28
CA GLY A 283 6.50 16.94 27.24
C GLY A 283 5.05 16.39 27.32
N CYS A 284 4.10 16.82 26.48
CA CYS A 284 2.66 16.57 26.72
C CYS A 284 2.04 15.37 25.98
N LEU A 285 2.81 14.52 25.32
CA LEU A 285 2.29 13.27 24.74
C LEU A 285 2.73 12.08 25.61
N PRO A 286 1.86 11.53 26.49
CA PRO A 286 2.23 10.53 27.50
C PRO A 286 2.61 9.14 26.94
N ALA A 287 2.77 8.99 25.62
CA ALA A 287 3.14 7.73 24.96
C ALA A 287 4.51 7.77 24.25
N LEU A 288 5.29 8.84 24.42
CA LEU A 288 6.63 8.96 23.82
C LEU A 288 7.69 8.78 24.92
N PRO A 289 8.68 7.87 24.76
CA PRO A 289 9.75 7.74 25.73
C PRO A 289 10.56 9.05 25.81
N ALA A 290 10.68 9.60 27.02
CA ALA A 290 11.61 10.70 27.32
C ALA A 290 13.04 10.15 27.21
N PRO A 291 13.90 10.76 26.38
CA PRO A 291 14.52 12.03 26.74
C PRO A 291 14.66 12.97 25.53
N TRP A 292 13.81 13.99 25.43
CA TRP A 292 14.04 15.09 24.51
C TRP A 292 13.29 16.32 25.03
N ALA A 293 14.03 17.35 25.39
CA ALA A 293 13.48 18.68 25.61
C ALA A 293 13.60 19.42 24.27
N TRP A 294 12.51 19.55 23.51
CA TRP A 294 12.50 20.39 22.30
C TRP A 294 11.96 21.78 22.63
N SER A 295 12.59 22.82 22.09
CA SER A 295 12.16 24.22 22.19
C SER A 295 11.48 24.76 20.92
N GLU A 296 11.30 23.94 19.88
CA GLU A 296 10.81 24.37 18.55
C GLU A 296 9.40 23.85 18.21
N ARG A 297 8.59 24.67 17.51
CA ARG A 297 7.25 24.30 17.01
C ARG A 297 7.34 23.33 15.83
N ARG A 298 6.53 22.25 15.85
CA ARG A 298 6.57 21.19 14.84
C ARG A 298 5.18 20.86 14.27
N LEU A 299 5.17 20.45 13.01
CA LEU A 299 4.00 19.94 12.30
C LEU A 299 3.98 18.40 12.36
N LEU A 300 2.87 17.83 12.83
CA LEU A 300 2.65 16.40 12.95
C LEU A 300 1.37 16.03 12.21
N LYS A 301 1.42 15.02 11.35
CA LYS A 301 0.24 14.47 10.68
C LYS A 301 -0.09 13.10 11.25
N LEU A 302 -1.26 12.99 11.86
CA LEU A 302 -1.80 11.75 12.42
C LEU A 302 -2.89 11.23 11.49
N ARG A 303 -2.92 9.91 11.27
CA ARG A 303 -3.95 9.25 10.47
C ARG A 303 -4.62 8.16 11.33
N PHE A 304 -5.95 8.19 11.39
CA PHE A 304 -6.76 7.25 12.16
C PHE A 304 -7.68 6.48 11.23
N SER A 305 -7.68 5.15 11.28
CA SER A 305 -8.56 4.30 10.48
C SER A 305 -9.28 3.26 11.37
N PRO A 306 -10.62 3.21 11.41
CA PRO A 306 -11.39 2.16 12.10
C PRO A 306 -11.41 0.82 11.30
N PRO A 307 -11.64 -0.37 11.92
CA PRO A 307 -11.78 -0.67 13.34
C PRO A 307 -10.49 -1.19 13.99
N GLN A 308 -9.34 -1.11 13.30
CA GLN A 308 -8.11 -1.77 13.77
C GLN A 308 -7.23 -0.88 14.64
N THR A 309 -6.71 -1.51 15.69
CA THR A 309 -5.93 -1.01 16.83
C THR A 309 -4.53 -0.46 16.50
N VAL A 310 -4.27 -0.08 15.25
CA VAL A 310 -2.95 0.36 14.77
C VAL A 310 -2.91 1.88 14.68
N TRP A 311 -2.22 2.49 15.64
CA TRP A 311 -1.90 3.92 15.62
C TRP A 311 -0.69 4.13 14.71
N ARG A 312 -0.85 4.94 13.65
CA ARG A 312 0.28 5.33 12.80
C ARG A 312 0.35 6.84 12.69
N TRP A 313 1.40 7.42 13.26
CA TRP A 313 1.76 8.82 13.05
C TRP A 313 2.89 8.92 12.04
N THR A 314 2.83 9.96 11.21
CA THR A 314 3.94 10.32 10.34
C THR A 314 4.38 11.72 10.73
N VAL A 315 5.63 11.85 11.18
CA VAL A 315 6.22 13.17 11.42
C VAL A 315 6.65 13.72 10.06
N SER A 316 5.74 14.45 9.44
CA SER A 316 5.97 15.02 8.12
C SER A 316 6.77 16.32 8.23
N GLY A 317 8.08 16.19 8.05
CA GLY A 317 8.95 17.27 7.60
C GLY A 317 9.59 18.14 8.68
N PHE A 318 10.56 17.60 9.42
CA PHE A 318 11.59 18.38 10.15
C PHE A 318 12.88 17.58 10.30
N LYS A 319 14.05 18.25 10.13
CA LYS A 319 15.42 17.70 10.35
C LYS A 319 15.51 16.81 11.60
N MET A 320 15.34 15.50 11.42
CA MET A 320 15.69 14.46 12.38
C MET A 320 16.69 13.50 11.73
N LEU A 321 17.85 13.36 12.38
CA LEU A 321 18.66 12.15 12.26
C LEU A 321 17.76 11.00 12.73
N ASN A 322 17.37 10.13 11.82
CA ASN A 322 16.46 8.99 11.99
C ASN A 322 14.95 9.32 12.09
N THR A 323 14.25 9.17 10.96
CA THR A 323 12.83 8.83 10.93
C THR A 323 12.62 7.46 11.61
N LYS A 324 12.25 7.44 12.89
CA LYS A 324 11.74 6.22 13.53
C LYS A 324 10.20 6.22 13.48
N ARG A 325 9.63 5.26 12.73
CA ARG A 325 8.24 4.82 12.89
C ARG A 325 8.15 3.98 14.16
N LEU A 326 7.28 4.35 15.10
CA LEU A 326 6.92 3.51 16.24
C LEU A 326 5.52 2.96 15.97
N ILE A 327 5.41 1.65 15.77
CA ILE A 327 4.14 0.93 15.71
C ILE A 327 3.79 0.61 17.17
N VAL A 328 2.89 1.36 17.78
CA VAL A 328 2.38 1.03 19.11
C VAL A 328 1.18 0.09 18.93
N ARG A 329 1.37 -1.20 19.24
CA ARG A 329 0.26 -2.15 19.42
C ARG A 329 -0.37 -1.87 20.79
N LYS A 330 -1.68 -1.70 20.84
CA LYS A 330 -2.41 -1.66 22.11
C LYS A 330 -2.46 -3.09 22.65
N ASN A 331 -1.79 -3.36 23.78
CA ASN A 331 -2.18 -4.48 24.64
C ASN A 331 -3.46 -4.03 25.34
N LEU A 332 -4.60 -4.53 24.89
CA LEU A 332 -5.83 -4.47 25.67
C LEU A 332 -5.75 -5.62 26.68
N PRO A 333 -5.97 -5.39 27.99
CA PRO A 333 -6.28 -6.48 28.92
C PRO A 333 -7.65 -7.07 28.58
N ASP A 334 -7.77 -8.38 28.85
CA ASP A 334 -8.92 -9.26 28.52
C ASP A 334 -10.30 -8.72 28.90
#